data_AF-A0A392PG65-F1
#
_entry.id   AF-A0A392PG65-F1
#
_cell.length_a   1.000
_cell.length_b   1.000
_cell.length_c   1.000
_cell.angle_alpha   90.00
_cell.angle_beta   90.00
_cell.angle_gamma   90.00
#
_symmetry.space_group_name_H-M   'P 1'
#
loop_
_entity.id
_entity.type
_entity.pdbx_description
1 polymer ?
#
loop_
_entity_poly.entity_id
_entity_poly.type
_entity_poly.pdbx_seq_one_letter_code
_entity_poly.pdbx_strand_id
1 'polypeptide(L)'
;MSSIECRTILKYRLMIPLFPVDERVGISVKKETHMNFLADPLEGRYTLRPTDVLVYGWIEGRHACVDLIGVSPLVGLTTGEFTVGQASLKAGSSKVAKHERACSDNQHTFIPFAFETFGFLTPEAVDILKRVQRVMHNNVVSP
;
A
#
# COMPACT_ATOMS: atom_id res chain seq x y z
N MET A 1 5.77 -8.99 -17.77
CA MET A 1 5.63 -9.67 -16.45
C MET A 1 4.15 -9.74 -16.15
N SER A 2 3.61 -10.94 -15.87
CA SER A 2 2.19 -11.25 -16.07
C SER A 2 1.29 -10.95 -14.87
N SER A 3 0.05 -10.53 -15.17
CA SER A 3 -1.18 -10.29 -14.36
C SER A 3 -1.43 -11.22 -13.15
N ILE A 4 -0.73 -12.34 -13.05
CA ILE A 4 -0.91 -13.39 -12.04
C ILE A 4 -0.32 -12.99 -10.68
N GLU A 5 0.70 -12.12 -10.61
CA GLU A 5 1.40 -11.82 -9.35
C GLU A 5 0.70 -10.80 -8.45
N CYS A 6 -0.12 -9.90 -9.00
CA CYS A 6 -0.97 -8.99 -8.20
C CYS A 6 -2.10 -9.74 -7.46
N ARG A 7 -2.53 -10.90 -7.98
CA ARG A 7 -3.49 -11.78 -7.28
C ARG A 7 -2.92 -12.30 -5.97
N THR A 8 -1.61 -12.46 -5.82
CA THR A 8 -1.03 -13.21 -4.69
C THR A 8 -0.88 -12.34 -3.43
N ILE A 9 -0.56 -11.06 -3.55
CA ILE A 9 -0.28 -10.25 -2.34
C ILE A 9 -1.58 -9.90 -1.59
N LEU A 10 -2.60 -9.47 -2.35
CA LEU A 10 -3.86 -9.00 -1.79
C LEU A 10 -4.79 -10.15 -1.39
N LYS A 11 -4.76 -11.27 -2.13
CA LYS A 11 -5.59 -12.44 -1.83
C LYS A 11 -5.04 -13.29 -0.67
N TYR A 12 -3.72 -13.37 -0.48
CA TYR A 12 -3.13 -14.21 0.59
C TYR A 12 -2.98 -13.51 1.94
N ARG A 13 -2.93 -12.16 2.02
CA ARG A 13 -2.83 -11.45 3.31
C ARG A 13 -4.12 -10.81 3.82
N LEU A 14 -5.03 -10.39 2.93
CA LEU A 14 -6.23 -9.64 3.33
C LEU A 14 -7.53 -10.46 3.19
N MET A 15 -7.51 -11.64 2.56
CA MET A 15 -8.70 -12.39 2.16
C MET A 15 -9.73 -11.56 1.35
N ILE A 16 -9.37 -10.37 0.88
CA ILE A 16 -10.19 -9.56 -0.01
C ILE A 16 -9.96 -10.11 -1.42
N PRO A 17 -11.01 -10.56 -2.15
CA PRO A 17 -10.88 -10.92 -3.56
C PRO A 17 -10.66 -9.65 -4.37
N LEU A 18 -9.42 -9.14 -4.36
CA LEU A 18 -9.00 -8.12 -5.30
C LEU A 18 -8.84 -8.83 -6.64
N PHE A 19 -9.77 -8.52 -7.55
CA PHE A 19 -9.80 -8.97 -8.94
C PHE A 19 -8.43 -8.74 -9.59
N PRO A 20 -8.06 -9.52 -10.63
CA PRO A 20 -6.83 -9.25 -11.37
C PRO A 20 -6.86 -7.79 -11.83
N VAL A 21 -5.95 -6.98 -11.28
CA VAL A 21 -5.64 -5.65 -11.82
C VAL A 21 -4.85 -5.93 -13.09
N ASP A 22 -5.60 -6.30 -14.13
CA ASP A 22 -5.08 -6.57 -15.46
C ASP A 22 -4.78 -5.22 -16.13
N GLU A 23 -3.93 -5.24 -17.16
CA GLU A 23 -3.70 -4.08 -18.04
C GLU A 23 -5.03 -3.55 -18.64
N ARG A 24 -6.06 -4.41 -18.69
CA ARG A 24 -7.45 -4.10 -19.08
C ARG A 24 -8.18 -3.13 -18.16
N VAL A 25 -7.69 -2.90 -16.93
CA VAL A 25 -8.31 -2.01 -15.93
C VAL A 25 -7.57 -0.66 -15.85
N GLY A 26 -6.57 -0.42 -16.71
CA GLY A 26 -5.89 0.87 -16.80
C GLY A 26 -5.06 1.27 -15.56
N ILE A 27 -4.85 0.35 -14.61
CA ILE A 27 -3.94 0.55 -13.46
C ILE A 27 -2.72 -0.36 -13.69
N SER A 28 -1.56 0.27 -13.89
CA SER A 28 -0.30 -0.46 -13.95
C SER A 28 0.30 -0.56 -12.54
N VAL A 29 0.66 -1.78 -12.13
CA VAL A 29 1.15 -2.09 -10.79
C VAL A 29 2.40 -2.95 -10.87
N LYS A 30 3.39 -2.65 -10.03
CA LYS A 30 4.58 -3.47 -9.84
C LYS A 30 4.65 -3.99 -8.40
N LYS A 31 4.84 -5.30 -8.25
CA LYS A 31 5.08 -5.97 -6.97
C LYS A 31 6.52 -5.72 -6.49
N GLU A 32 6.68 -5.59 -5.18
CA GLU A 32 7.95 -5.51 -4.45
C GLU A 32 8.98 -4.63 -5.15
N THR A 33 8.83 -3.32 -4.96
CA THR A 33 9.74 -2.36 -5.55
C THR A 33 10.83 -2.04 -4.55
N HIS A 34 12.02 -2.59 -4.80
CA HIS A 34 13.21 -2.16 -4.11
C HIS A 34 13.34 -0.66 -4.30
N MET A 35 13.34 0.09 -3.20
CA MET A 35 13.49 1.55 -3.18
C MET A 35 14.90 1.98 -3.64
N ASN A 36 15.66 1.09 -4.28
CA ASN A 36 16.97 1.36 -4.87
C ASN A 36 16.90 2.39 -6.01
N PHE A 37 15.72 2.59 -6.60
CA PHE A 37 15.46 3.68 -7.53
C PHE A 37 15.28 5.04 -6.83
N LEU A 38 15.17 5.04 -5.49
CA LEU A 38 14.91 6.19 -4.64
C LEU A 38 16.12 6.58 -3.77
N ALA A 39 17.32 6.21 -4.20
CA ALA A 39 18.54 6.50 -3.46
C ALA A 39 18.75 8.02 -3.33
N ASP A 40 18.97 8.49 -2.10
CA ASP A 40 19.59 9.79 -1.86
C ASP A 40 21.02 9.76 -2.47
N PRO A 41 21.35 10.64 -3.44
CA PRO A 41 22.69 10.71 -3.99
C PRO A 41 23.79 10.98 -2.95
N LEU A 42 23.44 11.54 -1.78
CA LEU A 42 24.39 12.03 -0.79
C LEU A 42 24.81 11.01 0.27
N GLU A 43 24.02 9.97 0.57
CA GLU A 43 24.32 9.10 1.73
C GLU A 43 24.77 7.67 1.43
N GLY A 44 24.61 7.14 0.21
CA GLY A 44 25.18 5.83 -0.16
C GLY A 44 24.77 4.64 0.74
N ARG A 45 23.80 4.80 1.64
CA ARG A 45 23.34 3.78 2.59
C ARG A 45 21.93 3.32 2.25
N TYR A 46 21.87 2.14 1.67
CA TYR A 46 20.64 1.37 1.41
C TYR A 46 20.03 0.86 2.73
N THR A 47 19.12 1.60 3.36
CA THR A 47 18.54 1.18 4.65
C THR A 47 17.02 1.03 4.66
N LEU A 48 16.30 1.54 3.65
CA LEU A 48 14.85 1.42 3.60
C LEU A 48 14.43 0.16 2.86
N ARG A 49 13.52 -0.60 3.48
CA ARG A 49 12.95 -1.83 2.92
C ARG A 49 12.14 -1.47 1.65
N PRO A 50 12.18 -2.31 0.60
CA PRO A 50 11.25 -2.22 -0.53
C PRO A 50 9.80 -1.97 -0.10
N THR A 51 9.04 -1.12 -0.80
CA THR A 51 7.58 -1.12 -0.65
C THR A 51 6.96 -2.32 -1.34
N ASP A 52 5.89 -2.84 -0.75
CA ASP A 52 5.24 -4.05 -1.25
C ASP A 52 4.62 -3.86 -2.66
N VAL A 53 4.16 -2.65 -2.98
CA VAL A 53 3.48 -2.34 -4.24
C VAL A 53 3.83 -0.93 -4.74
N LEU A 54 4.11 -0.79 -6.04
CA LEU A 54 4.19 0.51 -6.73
C LEU A 54 3.04 0.61 -7.72
N VAL A 55 2.25 1.68 -7.62
CA VAL A 55 1.14 1.97 -8.52
C VAL A 55 1.49 3.17 -9.40
N TYR A 56 1.56 2.95 -10.71
CA TYR A 56 1.92 4.01 -11.66
C TYR A 56 0.75 4.97 -11.87
N GLY A 57 1.07 6.25 -12.05
CA GLY A 57 0.07 7.29 -12.38
C GLY A 57 -1.05 7.43 -11.35
N TRP A 58 -0.80 7.11 -10.08
CA TRP A 58 -1.82 7.11 -9.04
C TRP A 58 -2.30 8.53 -8.74
N ILE A 59 -1.63 9.34 -7.92
CA ILE A 59 -2.16 10.67 -7.54
C ILE A 59 -1.62 11.73 -8.51
N GLU A 60 -2.50 12.38 -9.28
CA GLU A 60 -2.11 13.48 -10.19
C GLU A 60 -0.99 13.09 -11.17
N GLY A 61 -0.97 11.83 -11.62
CA GLY A 61 0.10 11.31 -12.48
C GLY A 61 1.38 10.88 -11.73
N ARG A 62 1.56 11.22 -10.45
CA ARG A 62 2.66 10.70 -9.61
C ARG A 62 2.45 9.21 -9.29
N HIS A 63 3.54 8.46 -9.22
CA HIS A 63 3.49 7.06 -8.80
C HIS A 63 3.29 6.97 -7.28
N ALA A 64 2.62 5.92 -6.81
CA ALA A 64 2.39 5.69 -5.40
C ALA A 64 3.12 4.44 -4.91
N CYS A 65 3.95 4.61 -3.88
CA CYS A 65 4.59 3.54 -3.14
C CYS A 65 3.66 3.11 -2.01
N VAL A 66 3.04 1.95 -2.15
CA VAL A 66 2.08 1.39 -1.20
C VAL A 66 2.76 0.31 -0.37
N ASP A 67 2.77 0.50 0.95
CA ASP A 67 3.31 -0.45 1.93
C ASP A 67 2.17 -1.14 2.66
N LEU A 68 2.13 -2.48 2.66
CA LEU A 68 1.06 -3.25 3.27
C LEU A 68 1.42 -3.58 4.71
N ILE A 69 0.57 -3.15 5.64
CA ILE A 69 0.84 -3.22 7.08
C ILE A 69 -0.30 -3.99 7.74
N GLY A 70 -0.05 -5.26 8.04
CA GLY A 70 -0.95 -6.06 8.87
C GLY A 70 -0.53 -5.99 10.33
N VAL A 71 -1.43 -5.58 11.22
CA VAL A 71 -1.20 -5.56 12.67
C VAL A 71 -2.21 -6.42 13.41
N SER A 72 -1.77 -7.04 14.51
CA SER A 72 -2.66 -7.62 15.50
C SER A 72 -2.60 -6.74 16.76
N PRO A 73 -3.70 -6.09 17.16
CA PRO A 73 -3.71 -5.24 18.34
C PRO A 73 -3.54 -6.02 19.65
N LEU A 74 -3.55 -7.36 19.60
CA LEU A 74 -3.31 -8.24 20.75
C LEU A 74 -1.83 -8.55 20.98
N VAL A 75 -0.96 -8.29 20.01
CA VAL A 75 0.46 -8.61 20.15
C VAL A 75 1.10 -7.70 21.20
N GLY A 76 1.64 -8.31 22.26
CA GLY A 76 2.25 -7.59 23.38
C GLY A 76 1.24 -7.06 24.41
N LEU A 77 -0.05 -7.41 24.28
CA LEU A 77 -1.07 -7.06 25.26
C LEU A 77 -0.97 -8.02 26.45
N THR A 78 -0.61 -7.50 27.63
CA THR A 78 -0.48 -8.30 28.86
C THR A 78 -1.79 -8.35 29.63
N THR A 79 -2.33 -7.18 30.03
CA THR A 79 -3.58 -7.04 30.79
C THR A 79 -4.36 -5.77 30.43
N GLY A 80 -3.94 -5.04 29.38
CA GLY A 80 -4.57 -3.79 28.96
C GLY A 80 -5.78 -3.99 28.05
N GLU A 81 -6.64 -2.98 27.98
CA GLU A 81 -7.64 -2.86 26.91
C GLU A 81 -6.97 -2.44 25.60
N PHE A 82 -7.60 -2.75 24.47
CA PHE A 82 -7.19 -2.24 23.16
C PHE A 82 -8.36 -1.51 22.49
N THR A 83 -8.04 -0.46 21.75
CA THR A 83 -9.01 0.23 20.89
C THR A 83 -8.81 -0.25 19.45
N VAL A 84 -9.88 -0.74 18.83
CA VAL A 84 -9.89 -1.11 17.41
C VAL A 84 -9.43 0.08 16.57
N GLY A 85 -8.50 -0.16 15.66
CA GLY A 85 -7.92 0.85 14.77
C GLY A 85 -6.70 1.56 15.33
N GLN A 86 -6.45 1.55 16.63
CA GLN A 86 -5.32 2.27 17.22
C GLN A 86 -3.98 1.72 16.70
N ALA A 87 -3.82 0.40 16.72
CA ALA A 87 -2.57 -0.25 16.35
C ALA A 87 -2.24 0.00 14.86
N SER A 88 -3.24 -0.08 13.99
CA SER A 88 -3.07 0.16 12.55
C SER A 88 -2.79 1.62 12.24
N LEU A 89 -3.50 2.57 12.86
CA LEU A 89 -3.23 4.00 12.71
C LEU A 89 -1.81 4.35 13.16
N LYS A 90 -1.37 3.80 14.31
CA LYS A 90 0.00 4.00 14.80
C LYS A 90 1.04 3.41 13.87
N ALA A 91 0.81 2.20 13.36
CA ALA A 91 1.74 1.53 12.47
C ALA A 91 1.84 2.27 11.12
N GLY A 92 0.70 2.71 10.56
CA GLY A 92 0.64 3.53 9.35
C GLY A 92 1.41 4.84 9.52
N SER A 93 1.11 5.60 10.58
CA SER A 93 1.81 6.86 10.88
C SER A 93 3.32 6.66 11.07
N SER A 94 3.72 5.60 11.78
CA SER A 94 5.14 5.27 11.97
C SER A 94 5.86 4.93 10.66
N LYS A 95 5.14 4.37 9.68
CA LYS A 95 5.67 4.10 8.34
C LYS A 95 5.78 5.36 7.51
N VAL A 96 4.79 6.26 7.56
CA VAL A 96 4.84 7.59 6.91
C VAL A 96 6.07 8.35 7.37
N ALA A 97 6.27 8.48 8.69
CA ALA A 97 7.40 9.20 9.27
C ALA A 97 8.78 8.68 8.79
N LYS A 98 8.87 7.41 8.39
CA LYS A 98 10.11 6.78 7.92
C LYS A 98 10.33 6.89 6.41
N HIS A 99 9.27 6.95 5.61
CA HIS A 99 9.37 6.74 4.15
C HIS A 99 8.84 7.92 3.32
N GLU A 100 8.08 8.84 3.91
CA GLU A 100 7.43 9.94 3.18
C GLU A 100 8.47 10.84 2.48
N ARG A 101 9.52 11.25 3.18
CA ARG A 101 10.59 12.07 2.60
C ARG A 101 11.24 11.37 1.40
N ALA A 102 11.70 10.14 1.59
CA ALA A 102 12.35 9.38 0.52
C ALA A 102 11.43 9.17 -0.70
N CYS A 103 10.12 9.00 -0.50
CA CYS A 103 9.18 8.94 -1.62
C CYS A 103 9.03 10.30 -2.30
N SER A 104 8.87 11.36 -1.54
CA SER A 104 8.70 12.73 -2.05
C SER A 104 9.91 13.19 -2.86
N ASP A 105 11.13 12.97 -2.36
CA ASP A 105 12.39 13.34 -3.01
C ASP A 105 12.53 12.67 -4.39
N ASN A 106 11.81 11.57 -4.60
CA ASN A 106 11.80 10.79 -5.83
C ASN A 106 10.47 10.90 -6.59
N GLN A 107 9.70 11.97 -6.35
CA GLN A 107 8.44 12.25 -7.05
C GLN A 107 7.38 11.15 -6.91
N HIS A 108 7.40 10.43 -5.80
CA HIS A 108 6.42 9.41 -5.46
C HIS A 108 5.61 9.82 -4.24
N THR A 109 4.39 9.31 -4.16
CA THR A 109 3.55 9.46 -2.97
C THR A 109 3.61 8.18 -2.15
N PHE A 110 4.05 8.27 -0.90
CA PHE A 110 3.97 7.14 0.02
C PHE A 110 2.53 6.97 0.51
N ILE A 111 2.02 5.74 0.54
CA ILE A 111 0.71 5.44 1.11
C ILE A 111 0.80 4.23 2.04
N PRO A 112 0.57 4.40 3.35
CA PRO A 112 0.45 3.27 4.26
C PRO A 112 -0.90 2.58 4.05
N PHE A 113 -0.90 1.34 3.58
CA PHE A 113 -2.10 0.52 3.56
C PHE A 113 -2.10 -0.34 4.83
N ALA A 114 -2.68 0.20 5.90
CA ALA A 114 -2.70 -0.46 7.21
C ALA A 114 -4.06 -1.09 7.52
N PHE A 115 -4.00 -2.30 8.07
CA PHE A 115 -5.17 -3.08 8.45
C PHE A 115 -4.92 -3.89 9.72
N GLU A 116 -5.99 -4.16 10.44
CA GLU A 116 -5.96 -4.97 11.67
C GLU A 116 -6.55 -6.36 11.44
N THR A 117 -6.08 -7.33 12.22
CA THR A 117 -6.65 -8.69 12.24
C THR A 117 -8.16 -8.70 12.49
N PHE A 118 -8.69 -7.73 13.24
CA PHE A 118 -10.13 -7.58 13.51
C PHE A 118 -10.92 -6.88 12.40
N GLY A 119 -10.30 -6.63 11.23
CA GLY A 119 -10.98 -6.11 10.05
C GLY A 119 -11.04 -4.59 9.95
N PHE A 120 -10.40 -3.85 10.87
CA PHE A 120 -10.25 -2.41 10.73
C PHE A 120 -9.30 -2.08 9.57
N LEU A 121 -9.68 -1.09 8.75
CA LEU A 121 -8.87 -0.52 7.69
C LEU A 121 -8.64 0.96 8.00
N THR A 122 -7.41 1.46 7.87
CA THR A 122 -7.17 2.90 8.02
C THR A 122 -7.84 3.68 6.89
N PRO A 123 -8.10 4.99 7.09
CA PRO A 123 -8.68 5.84 6.04
C PRO A 123 -7.92 5.76 4.71
N GLU A 124 -6.58 5.70 4.75
CA GLU A 124 -5.73 5.60 3.56
C GLU A 124 -5.96 4.29 2.80
N ALA A 125 -6.09 3.17 3.52
CA ALA A 125 -6.40 1.87 2.92
C ALA A 125 -7.80 1.87 2.27
N VAL A 126 -8.78 2.47 2.93
CA VAL A 126 -10.15 2.62 2.40
C VAL A 126 -10.15 3.49 1.13
N ASP A 127 -9.41 4.59 1.12
CA ASP A 127 -9.35 5.49 -0.04
C ASP A 127 -8.67 4.83 -1.24
N ILE A 128 -7.65 4.00 -1.02
CA ILE A 128 -7.09 3.15 -2.07
C ILE A 128 -8.17 2.25 -2.66
N LEU A 129 -8.90 1.51 -1.81
CA LEU A 129 -9.92 0.56 -2.26
C LEU A 129 -11.07 1.24 -3.02
N LYS A 130 -11.57 2.37 -2.51
CA LYS A 130 -12.61 3.17 -3.19
C LYS A 130 -12.15 3.62 -4.57
N ARG A 131 -10.89 4.02 -4.70
CA ARG A 131 -10.34 4.44 -5.98
C ARG A 131 -10.19 3.27 -6.96
N VAL A 132 -9.67 2.14 -6.50
CA VAL A 132 -9.63 0.91 -7.32
C VAL A 132 -11.03 0.54 -7.80
N GLN A 133 -12.03 0.55 -6.91
CA GLN A 133 -13.42 0.28 -7.25
C GLN A 133 -13.95 1.22 -8.32
N ARG A 134 -13.68 2.53 -8.21
CA ARG A 134 -14.09 3.53 -9.21
C ARG A 134 -13.48 3.24 -10.58
N VAL A 135 -12.18 2.96 -10.63
CA VAL A 135 -11.49 2.65 -11.90
C VAL A 135 -12.07 1.39 -12.52
N MET A 136 -12.27 0.33 -11.72
CA MET A 136 -12.91 -0.89 -12.19
C MET A 136 -14.31 -0.63 -12.75
N HIS A 137 -15.13 0.17 -12.06
CA HIS A 137 -16.47 0.51 -12.53
C HIS A 137 -16.45 1.25 -13.87
N ASN A 138 -15.56 2.25 -14.03
CA ASN A 138 -15.46 3.02 -15.27
C ASN A 138 -15.04 2.17 -16.47
N ASN A 139 -14.17 1.18 -16.26
CA ASN A 139 -13.72 0.27 -17.33
C ASN A 139 -14.77 -0.78 -17.71
N VAL A 140 -15.71 -1.11 -16.82
CA VAL A 140 -16.83 -2.02 -17.14
C VAL A 140 -17.95 -1.30 -17.91
N VAL A 141 -18.06 0.02 -17.76
CA VAL A 141 -19.12 0.85 -18.38
C VAL A 141 -18.67 1.48 -19.71
N SER A 142 -17.44 1.23 -20.15
CA SER A 142 -16.97 1.67 -21.47
C SER A 142 -17.37 0.63 -22.54
N PRO A 143 -18.08 1.00 -23.62
CA PRO A 143 -18.51 0.07 -24.68
C PRO A 143 -17.34 -0.53 -25.48
#